data_AF-A0A0N1I4Q5-F1
#
_entry.id   AF-A0A0N1I4Q5-F1
#
_cell.length_a   1.000
_cell.length_b   1.000
_cell.length_c   1.000
_cell.angle_alpha   90.00
_cell.angle_beta   90.00
_cell.angle_gamma   90.00
#
_symmetry.space_group_name_H-M   'P 1'
#
loop_
_entity.id
_entity.type
_entity.pdbx_description
1 polymer ?
#
loop_
_entity_poly.entity_id
_entity_poly.type
_entity_poly.pdbx_seq_one_letter_code
_entity_poly.pdbx_strand_id
1 'polypeptide(L)'
;MWSLSRHSLAAVRCTALMCQKKQTAAGYMASAGKVGSEEKWAHAAMEYIHEKNHVNDARKRQQDVAQERGIANAYDRYSAVSEAKFDARLAALIARMSEALEVMQELGLDSCVEEAVLLNSEQPPGNYRRPSLTPPLLGYEPGFGLEVPQLRSQQTEYPPVRRPTDTLEFSSQRAPEFPFVDAHLIEDLTAKHEAQLEEQHGTLREAAPLTGVEGEAWEAYVALQHKALARQKLIMDLHNDPEMREKYDIDEEFRMAEWERRGMGVLEVEAPLARDLELHYAQAPAYEAFRSH
;
A
#
# COMPACT_ATOMS: atom_id res chain seq x y z
N MET A 1 -66.95 -54.14 -4.75
CA MET A 1 -66.79 -53.89 -3.30
C MET A 1 -66.53 -52.41 -3.08
N TRP A 2 -67.41 -51.73 -2.36
CA TRP A 2 -67.16 -50.41 -1.78
C TRP A 2 -67.21 -50.58 -0.25
N SER A 3 -66.22 -50.06 0.47
CA SER A 3 -66.42 -49.51 1.81
C SER A 3 -65.35 -48.46 2.10
N LEU A 4 -65.80 -47.37 2.72
CA LEU A 4 -65.04 -46.21 3.17
C LEU A 4 -64.74 -46.36 4.66
N SER A 5 -63.56 -45.92 5.12
CA SER A 5 -63.41 -45.30 6.44
C SER A 5 -62.17 -44.39 6.52
N ARG A 6 -62.45 -43.14 6.91
CA ARG A 6 -61.58 -42.02 7.36
C ARG A 6 -60.86 -42.36 8.69
N HIS A 7 -59.82 -41.72 9.24
CA HIS A 7 -58.94 -40.54 9.03
C HIS A 7 -57.67 -40.77 9.89
N SER A 8 -56.50 -40.26 9.51
CA SER A 8 -55.63 -39.49 10.44
C SER A 8 -54.53 -38.73 9.70
N LEU A 9 -54.20 -37.56 10.23
CA LEU A 9 -53.33 -36.49 9.74
C LEU A 9 -51.82 -36.79 9.79
N ALA A 10 -51.08 -35.88 9.13
CA ALA A 10 -49.71 -35.42 9.41
C ALA A 10 -48.55 -36.29 8.84
N ALA A 11 -47.47 -35.74 8.26
CA ALA A 11 -47.08 -34.37 7.97
C ALA A 11 -46.09 -34.40 6.79
N VAL A 12 -46.39 -33.66 5.72
CA VAL A 12 -45.41 -33.32 4.68
C VAL A 12 -44.46 -32.30 5.30
N ARG A 13 -43.22 -32.72 5.62
CA ARG A 13 -42.14 -31.80 5.97
C ARG A 13 -41.73 -31.04 4.71
N CYS A 14 -42.45 -29.97 4.40
CA CYS A 14 -41.90 -28.86 3.63
C CYS A 14 -40.84 -28.20 4.52
N THR A 15 -39.57 -28.53 4.30
CA THR A 15 -38.46 -27.66 4.68
C THR A 15 -38.52 -26.41 3.79
N ALA A 16 -39.39 -25.48 4.17
CA ALA A 16 -39.33 -24.11 3.71
C ALA A 16 -38.00 -23.54 4.20
N LEU A 17 -36.98 -23.56 3.33
CA LEU A 17 -35.87 -22.63 3.41
C LEU A 17 -36.49 -21.23 3.33
N MET A 18 -36.72 -20.63 4.50
CA MET A 18 -36.93 -19.19 4.56
C MET A 18 -35.67 -18.56 3.99
N CYS A 19 -35.74 -18.11 2.74
CA CYS A 19 -34.93 -17.02 2.27
C CYS A 19 -35.17 -15.86 3.25
N GLN A 20 -34.32 -15.76 4.29
CA GLN A 20 -34.13 -14.51 4.99
C GLN A 20 -33.65 -13.53 3.94
N LYS A 21 -34.60 -12.80 3.36
CA LYS A 21 -34.34 -11.48 2.81
C LYS A 21 -33.48 -10.82 3.88
N LYS A 22 -32.21 -10.53 3.57
CA LYS A 22 -31.47 -9.49 4.29
C LYS A 22 -32.32 -8.23 4.12
N GLN A 23 -33.28 -8.04 5.02
CA GLN A 23 -33.88 -6.76 5.26
C GLN A 23 -32.70 -5.93 5.70
N THR A 24 -32.21 -5.10 4.78
CA THR A 24 -31.32 -4.00 5.12
C THR A 24 -31.93 -3.30 6.33
N ALA A 25 -31.12 -3.00 7.34
CA ALA A 25 -31.57 -2.31 8.55
C ALA A 25 -32.36 -1.01 8.24
N ALA A 26 -32.19 -0.47 7.04
CA ALA A 26 -33.01 0.56 6.41
C ALA A 26 -34.54 0.31 6.49
N GLY A 27 -34.99 -0.94 6.36
CA GLY A 27 -36.43 -1.28 6.40
C GLY A 27 -37.04 -1.23 7.81
N TYR A 28 -36.27 -1.56 8.84
CA TYR A 28 -36.76 -1.59 10.23
C TYR A 28 -36.75 -0.19 10.86
N MET A 29 -35.76 0.64 10.52
CA MET A 29 -35.62 2.01 11.02
C MET A 29 -36.63 3.00 10.40
N ALA A 30 -37.24 2.66 9.25
CA ALA A 30 -38.29 3.50 8.65
C ALA A 30 -39.59 3.52 9.48
N SER A 31 -39.78 2.56 10.39
CA SER A 31 -41.00 2.40 11.20
C SER A 31 -40.89 2.90 12.65
N ALA A 32 -39.68 3.25 13.10
CA ALA A 32 -39.45 3.87 14.39
C ALA A 32 -39.27 5.40 14.20
N GLY A 33 -40.08 6.19 14.88
CA GLY A 33 -40.32 7.59 14.56
C GLY A 33 -39.08 8.49 14.50
N LYS A 34 -39.07 9.37 13.49
CA LYS A 34 -38.24 10.59 13.36
C LYS A 34 -36.73 10.42 13.61
N VAL A 35 -36.09 9.58 12.79
CA VAL A 35 -34.67 9.72 12.45
C VAL A 35 -34.53 10.95 11.53
N GLY A 36 -33.71 11.93 11.91
CA GLY A 36 -33.54 13.19 11.15
C GLY A 36 -33.07 12.93 9.71
N SER A 37 -33.31 13.86 8.78
CA SER A 37 -32.86 13.69 7.38
C SER A 37 -31.35 13.46 7.26
N GLU A 38 -30.58 14.05 8.17
CA GLU A 38 -29.12 13.93 8.25
C GLU A 38 -28.66 12.55 8.73
N GLU A 39 -29.33 11.96 9.73
CA GLU A 39 -29.01 10.62 10.23
C GLU A 39 -29.26 9.55 9.17
N LYS A 40 -30.30 9.72 8.34
CA LYS A 40 -30.54 8.85 7.17
C LYS A 40 -29.44 8.98 6.13
N TRP A 41 -28.95 10.20 5.89
CA TRP A 41 -27.83 10.44 4.99
C TRP A 41 -26.53 9.83 5.54
N ALA A 42 -26.24 10.01 6.83
CA ALA A 42 -25.09 9.42 7.49
C ALA A 42 -25.15 7.88 7.43
N HIS A 43 -26.33 7.29 7.66
CA HIS A 43 -26.50 5.84 7.51
C HIS A 43 -26.24 5.37 6.08
N ALA A 44 -26.73 6.10 5.08
CA ALA A 44 -26.43 5.80 3.68
C ALA A 44 -24.93 5.95 3.34
N ALA A 45 -24.25 6.93 3.94
CA ALA A 45 -22.81 7.10 3.82
C ALA A 45 -22.04 5.93 4.45
N MET A 46 -22.47 5.43 5.61
CA MET A 46 -21.88 4.24 6.24
C MET A 46 -22.04 2.99 5.36
N GLU A 47 -23.20 2.81 4.73
CA GLU A 47 -23.40 1.71 3.76
C GLU A 47 -22.53 1.86 2.52
N TYR A 48 -22.19 3.09 2.11
CA TYR A 48 -21.28 3.37 1.01
C TYR A 48 -19.81 3.10 1.38
N ILE A 49 -19.41 3.39 2.61
CA ILE A 49 -18.05 3.14 3.13
C ILE A 49 -17.78 1.63 3.28
N HIS A 50 -18.81 0.84 3.59
CA HIS A 50 -18.66 -0.59 3.82
C HIS A 50 -18.40 -1.39 2.52
N GLU A 51 -17.15 -1.81 2.33
CA GLU A 51 -16.77 -2.75 1.26
C GLU A 51 -17.36 -4.15 1.49
N LYS A 52 -17.97 -4.75 0.46
CA LYS A 52 -18.65 -6.06 0.58
C LYS A 52 -17.89 -7.12 -0.21
N ASN A 53 -17.34 -8.11 0.50
CA ASN A 53 -16.80 -9.32 -0.12
C ASN A 53 -17.92 -10.09 -0.82
N HIS A 54 -17.86 -10.12 -2.15
CA HIS A 54 -18.88 -10.71 -3.01
C HIS A 54 -18.37 -11.98 -3.68
N VAL A 55 -19.31 -12.82 -4.12
CA VAL A 55 -19.01 -14.05 -4.83
C VAL A 55 -18.63 -13.78 -6.28
N ASN A 56 -17.93 -14.73 -6.89
CA ASN A 56 -17.67 -14.71 -8.33
C ASN A 56 -18.98 -14.57 -9.13
N ASP A 57 -18.94 -13.81 -10.22
CA ASP A 57 -20.12 -13.57 -11.07
C ASP A 57 -20.59 -14.88 -11.74
N ALA A 58 -21.83 -15.28 -11.47
CA ALA A 58 -22.46 -16.49 -12.03
C ALA A 58 -22.59 -16.48 -13.56
N ARG A 59 -22.42 -15.33 -14.21
CA ARG A 59 -22.41 -15.20 -15.67
C ARG A 59 -21.07 -15.61 -16.28
N LYS A 60 -19.98 -15.66 -15.50
CA LYS A 60 -18.68 -16.12 -16.00
C LYS A 60 -18.77 -17.56 -16.47
N ARG A 61 -18.08 -17.85 -17.58
CA ARG A 61 -17.93 -19.19 -18.13
C ARG A 61 -16.46 -19.58 -18.18
N GLN A 62 -16.20 -20.88 -18.23
CA GLN A 62 -14.85 -21.41 -18.23
C GLN A 62 -14.00 -20.84 -19.37
N GLN A 63 -14.57 -20.65 -20.56
CA GLN A 63 -13.86 -20.11 -21.72
C GLN A 63 -13.42 -18.65 -21.52
N ASP A 64 -14.27 -17.81 -20.91
CA ASP A 64 -13.99 -16.38 -20.74
C ASP A 64 -12.89 -16.19 -19.70
N VAL A 65 -12.97 -16.95 -18.59
CA VAL A 65 -11.95 -16.96 -17.54
C VAL A 65 -10.60 -17.47 -18.07
N ALA A 66 -10.62 -18.51 -18.91
CA ALA A 66 -9.40 -19.01 -19.54
C ALA A 66 -8.80 -17.99 -20.52
N GLN A 67 -9.63 -17.28 -21.29
CA GLN A 67 -9.19 -16.22 -22.19
C GLN A 67 -8.57 -15.04 -21.41
N GLU A 68 -9.21 -14.61 -20.31
CA GLU A 68 -8.68 -13.56 -19.43
C GLU A 68 -7.30 -13.93 -18.88
N ARG A 69 -7.12 -15.18 -18.41
CA ARG A 69 -5.80 -15.69 -18.00
C ARG A 69 -4.79 -15.65 -19.15
N GLY A 70 -5.20 -16.03 -20.35
CA GLY A 70 -4.34 -15.96 -21.54
C GLY A 70 -3.91 -14.53 -21.89
N ILE A 71 -4.82 -13.55 -21.73
CA ILE A 71 -4.52 -12.13 -21.96
C ILE A 71 -3.59 -11.58 -20.88
N ALA A 72 -3.84 -11.87 -19.61
CA ALA A 72 -2.96 -11.47 -18.50
C ALA A 72 -1.53 -12.00 -18.72
N ASN A 73 -1.41 -13.31 -19.01
CA ASN A 73 -0.12 -13.92 -19.33
C ASN A 73 0.57 -13.25 -20.52
N ALA A 74 -0.19 -12.85 -21.55
CA ALA A 74 0.36 -12.16 -22.71
C ALA A 74 0.88 -10.76 -22.35
N TYR A 75 0.14 -10.03 -21.51
CA TYR A 75 0.53 -8.72 -21.00
C TYR A 75 1.82 -8.79 -20.16
N ASP A 76 1.93 -9.77 -19.27
CA ASP A 76 3.13 -9.94 -18.44
C ASP A 76 4.39 -10.24 -19.28
N ARG A 77 4.24 -10.91 -20.45
CA ARG A 77 5.41 -11.08 -21.35
C ARG A 77 5.82 -9.78 -22.00
N TYR A 78 4.82 -8.97 -22.32
CA TYR A 78 5.05 -7.68 -22.94
C TYR A 78 5.71 -6.71 -21.95
N SER A 79 5.23 -6.64 -20.70
CA SER A 79 5.77 -5.73 -19.68
C SER A 79 7.17 -6.14 -19.19
N ALA A 80 7.44 -7.45 -19.03
CA ALA A 80 8.72 -7.96 -18.53
C ALA A 80 9.94 -7.45 -19.33
N VAL A 81 9.81 -7.26 -20.65
CA VAL A 81 10.88 -6.69 -21.48
C VAL A 81 11.16 -5.23 -21.14
N SER A 82 10.11 -4.46 -20.83
CA SER A 82 10.23 -3.06 -20.45
C SER A 82 10.79 -2.93 -19.04
N GLU A 83 10.32 -3.74 -18.10
CA GLU A 83 10.78 -3.78 -16.70
C GLU A 83 12.28 -4.11 -16.62
N ALA A 84 12.71 -5.21 -17.26
CA ALA A 84 14.13 -5.59 -17.26
C ALA A 84 15.04 -4.51 -17.87
N LYS A 85 14.58 -3.80 -18.91
CA LYS A 85 15.32 -2.67 -19.51
C LYS A 85 15.35 -1.46 -18.58
N PHE A 86 14.27 -1.20 -17.85
CA PHE A 86 14.20 -0.14 -16.88
C PHE A 86 15.16 -0.41 -15.71
N ASP A 87 15.14 -1.61 -15.15
CA ASP A 87 16.01 -2.01 -14.05
C ASP A 87 17.49 -1.91 -14.44
N ALA A 88 17.86 -2.44 -15.61
CA ALA A 88 19.23 -2.33 -16.11
C ALA A 88 19.67 -0.86 -16.31
N ARG A 89 18.77 0.00 -16.79
CA ARG A 89 19.06 1.43 -16.96
C ARG A 89 19.21 2.14 -15.61
N LEU A 90 18.36 1.83 -14.65
CA LEU A 90 18.42 2.39 -13.31
C LEU A 90 19.70 1.96 -12.60
N ALA A 91 20.07 0.68 -12.67
CA ALA A 91 21.33 0.17 -12.13
C ALA A 91 22.55 0.86 -12.74
N ALA A 92 22.56 1.06 -14.07
CA ALA A 92 23.64 1.79 -14.75
C ALA A 92 23.70 3.27 -14.33
N LEU A 93 22.56 3.93 -14.13
CA LEU A 93 22.51 5.30 -13.65
C LEU A 93 23.07 5.41 -12.22
N ILE A 94 22.65 4.51 -11.33
CA ILE A 94 23.15 4.45 -9.95
C ILE A 94 24.66 4.27 -9.93
N ALA A 95 25.18 3.31 -10.70
CA ALA A 95 26.62 3.06 -10.79
C ALA A 95 27.40 4.31 -11.24
N ARG A 96 26.88 5.06 -12.22
CA ARG A 96 27.50 6.32 -12.68
C ARG A 96 27.46 7.43 -11.63
N MET A 97 26.38 7.52 -10.86
CA MET A 97 26.27 8.48 -9.77
C MET A 97 27.22 8.14 -8.62
N SER A 98 27.36 6.86 -8.28
CA SER A 98 28.34 6.37 -7.29
C SER A 98 29.78 6.65 -7.71
N GLU A 99 30.14 6.30 -8.96
CA GLU A 99 31.47 6.59 -9.54
C GLU A 99 31.80 8.10 -9.48
N ALA A 100 30.82 8.96 -9.77
CA ALA A 100 31.02 10.40 -9.70
C ALA A 100 31.33 10.90 -8.28
N LEU A 101 30.69 10.33 -7.25
CA LEU A 101 30.97 10.66 -5.85
C LEU A 101 32.36 10.18 -5.42
N GLU A 102 32.75 8.96 -5.82
CA GLU A 102 34.10 8.41 -5.56
C GLU A 102 35.19 9.29 -6.20
N VAL A 103 35.00 9.71 -7.45
CA VAL A 103 35.94 10.61 -8.13
C VAL A 103 36.06 11.97 -7.43
N MET A 104 34.95 12.52 -6.89
CA MET A 104 35.02 13.76 -6.11
C MET A 104 35.86 13.60 -4.83
N GLN A 105 35.77 12.44 -4.17
CA GLN A 105 36.59 12.12 -3.00
C GLN A 105 38.07 11.96 -3.39
N GLU A 106 38.38 11.28 -4.49
CA GLU A 106 39.77 11.14 -4.99
C GLU A 106 40.42 12.48 -5.34
N LEU A 107 39.62 13.47 -5.78
CA LEU A 107 40.07 14.83 -6.07
C LEU A 107 40.24 15.70 -4.81
N GLY A 108 39.95 15.18 -3.61
CA GLY A 108 40.05 15.92 -2.34
C GLY A 108 38.98 17.00 -2.18
N LEU A 109 37.80 16.84 -2.79
CA LEU A 109 36.69 17.79 -2.72
C LEU A 109 35.69 17.43 -1.60
N ASP A 110 36.20 17.11 -0.40
CA ASP A 110 35.40 16.55 0.70
C ASP A 110 34.21 17.42 1.10
N SER A 111 34.39 18.74 1.19
CA SER A 111 33.30 19.69 1.47
C SER A 111 32.20 19.67 0.40
N CYS A 112 32.56 19.56 -0.88
CA CYS A 112 31.59 19.44 -1.96
C CYS A 112 30.84 18.10 -1.89
N VAL A 113 31.49 17.03 -1.44
CA VAL A 113 30.85 15.73 -1.25
C VAL A 113 29.83 15.82 -0.12
N GLU A 114 30.18 16.42 1.01
CA GLU A 114 29.27 16.63 2.15
C GLU A 114 28.02 17.43 1.75
N GLU A 115 28.17 18.47 0.92
CA GLU A 115 27.03 19.24 0.41
C GLU A 115 26.22 18.44 -0.64
N ALA A 116 26.87 17.68 -1.52
CA ALA A 116 26.22 16.94 -2.60
C ALA A 116 25.41 15.73 -2.12
N VAL A 117 25.76 15.14 -0.97
CA VAL A 117 24.99 14.03 -0.37
C VAL A 117 23.74 14.50 0.37
N LEU A 118 23.60 15.82 0.63
CA LEU A 118 22.36 16.38 1.15
C LEU A 118 21.27 16.32 0.08
N LEU A 119 20.09 15.85 0.48
CA LEU A 119 18.94 15.79 -0.41
C LEU A 119 18.51 17.21 -0.79
N ASN A 120 18.55 17.53 -2.09
CA ASN A 120 17.90 18.73 -2.59
C ASN A 120 16.39 18.63 -2.30
N SER A 121 15.94 19.46 -1.35
CA SER A 121 14.59 19.40 -0.80
C SER A 121 13.57 20.22 -1.59
N GLU A 122 14.00 20.94 -2.62
CA GLU A 122 13.10 21.68 -3.51
C GLU A 122 12.29 20.72 -4.39
N GLN A 123 10.96 20.81 -4.29
CA GLN A 123 10.07 20.08 -5.18
C GLN A 123 10.09 20.68 -6.60
N PRO A 124 9.70 19.90 -7.63
CA PRO A 124 9.50 20.45 -8.96
C PRO A 124 8.60 21.70 -8.92
N PRO A 125 8.99 22.79 -9.60
CA PRO A 125 8.25 24.04 -9.56
C PRO A 125 6.84 23.90 -10.15
N GLY A 126 5.93 24.83 -9.85
CA GLY A 126 4.53 24.77 -10.30
C GLY A 126 4.32 24.78 -11.82
N ASN A 127 5.33 25.15 -12.60
CA ASN A 127 5.33 25.06 -14.07
C ASN A 127 5.82 23.70 -14.60
N TYR A 128 6.31 22.81 -13.74
CA TYR A 128 6.63 21.43 -14.08
C TYR A 128 5.33 20.68 -14.39
N ARG A 129 5.08 20.48 -15.68
CA ARG A 129 3.78 20.04 -16.17
C ARG A 129 3.71 18.52 -16.27
N ARG A 130 2.63 17.94 -15.73
CA ARG A 130 2.28 16.54 -15.97
C ARG A 130 2.10 16.27 -17.48
N PRO A 131 2.71 15.21 -18.04
CA PRO A 131 2.45 14.80 -19.41
C PRO A 131 0.95 14.67 -19.67
N SER A 132 0.46 15.39 -20.67
CA SER A 132 -0.96 15.42 -21.04
C SER A 132 -1.20 14.53 -22.26
N LEU A 133 -2.37 13.90 -22.34
CA LEU A 133 -2.73 13.03 -23.47
C LEU A 133 -2.63 13.74 -24.82
N THR A 134 -3.03 15.02 -24.86
CA THR A 134 -2.98 15.85 -26.06
C THR A 134 -2.04 17.04 -25.87
N PRO A 135 -1.38 17.51 -26.95
CA PRO A 135 -0.63 18.75 -26.92
C PRO A 135 -1.50 19.96 -26.52
N PRO A 136 -0.91 21.03 -26.00
CA PRO A 136 -1.62 22.29 -25.74
C PRO A 136 -2.09 22.93 -27.04
N LEU A 137 -3.28 23.53 -27.03
CA LEU A 137 -3.80 24.32 -28.15
C LEU A 137 -3.21 25.74 -28.13
N LEU A 138 -2.94 26.31 -29.30
CA LEU A 138 -2.44 27.68 -29.44
C LEU A 138 -3.49 28.69 -28.96
N GLY A 139 -3.10 29.59 -28.06
CA GLY A 139 -3.97 30.68 -27.59
C GLY A 139 -5.16 30.22 -26.75
N TYR A 140 -5.14 29.00 -26.23
CA TYR A 140 -6.19 28.54 -25.33
C TYR A 140 -5.98 29.11 -23.92
N GLU A 141 -6.90 29.97 -23.51
CA GLU A 141 -7.12 30.33 -22.11
C GLU A 141 -8.32 29.55 -21.57
N PRO A 142 -8.45 29.32 -20.23
CA PRO A 142 -9.56 28.58 -19.66
C PRO A 142 -10.92 29.07 -20.18
N GLY A 143 -11.68 28.20 -20.85
CA GLY A 143 -12.98 28.54 -21.42
C GLY A 143 -12.95 29.60 -22.52
N PHE A 144 -11.81 29.84 -23.19
CA PHE A 144 -11.62 30.92 -24.17
C PHE A 144 -12.01 32.30 -23.65
N GLY A 145 -11.66 32.60 -22.39
CA GLY A 145 -11.95 33.87 -21.73
C GLY A 145 -13.29 33.92 -20.99
N LEU A 146 -14.06 32.82 -20.96
CA LEU A 146 -15.22 32.69 -20.10
C LEU A 146 -14.80 32.38 -18.66
N GLU A 147 -14.53 33.44 -17.89
CA GLU A 147 -14.14 33.31 -16.49
C GLU A 147 -15.31 32.94 -15.57
N VAL A 148 -15.14 31.86 -14.79
CA VAL A 148 -16.01 31.51 -13.68
C VAL A 148 -15.18 31.56 -12.39
N PRO A 149 -15.15 32.70 -11.67
CA PRO A 149 -14.28 32.90 -10.50
C PRO A 149 -14.46 31.88 -9.38
N GLN A 150 -15.63 31.25 -9.28
CA GLN A 150 -15.94 30.23 -8.27
C GLN A 150 -15.11 28.96 -8.47
N LEU A 151 -14.75 28.60 -9.71
CA LEU A 151 -14.02 27.36 -10.02
C LEU A 151 -12.51 27.47 -9.85
N ARG A 152 -11.95 28.69 -9.81
CA ARG A 152 -10.52 28.92 -9.57
C ARG A 152 -10.16 29.01 -8.08
N SER A 153 -11.12 28.81 -7.18
CA SER A 153 -10.88 28.81 -5.74
C SER A 153 -9.96 27.64 -5.37
N GLN A 154 -8.88 27.92 -4.65
CA GLN A 154 -8.04 26.87 -4.06
C GLN A 154 -8.76 26.26 -2.86
N GLN A 155 -8.80 24.93 -2.81
CA GLN A 155 -9.45 24.17 -1.74
C GLN A 155 -8.40 23.57 -0.81
N THR A 156 -8.80 23.30 0.43
CA THR A 156 -7.95 22.61 1.42
C THR A 156 -7.90 21.11 1.13
N GLU A 157 -6.75 20.49 1.35
CA GLU A 157 -6.56 19.05 1.27
C GLU A 157 -7.08 18.34 2.54
N TYR A 158 -7.63 17.13 2.40
CA TYR A 158 -8.07 16.27 3.51
C TYR A 158 -7.57 14.82 3.33
N PRO A 159 -7.04 14.16 4.38
CA PRO A 159 -6.79 14.69 5.72
C PRO A 159 -5.65 15.73 5.74
N PRO A 160 -5.62 16.66 6.72
CA PRO A 160 -4.49 17.55 6.88
C PRO A 160 -3.22 16.72 7.14
N VAL A 161 -2.21 16.87 6.28
CA VAL A 161 -0.96 16.12 6.39
C VAL A 161 -0.23 16.51 7.66
N ARG A 162 0.13 15.52 8.47
CA ARG A 162 0.99 15.66 9.64
C ARG A 162 2.08 14.61 9.59
N ARG A 163 3.32 15.03 9.81
CA ARG A 163 4.49 14.15 9.75
C ARG A 163 5.12 14.02 11.14
N PRO A 164 5.83 12.92 11.44
CA PRO A 164 6.63 12.77 12.65
C PRO A 164 7.49 13.99 12.99
N THR A 165 8.14 14.56 11.96
CA THR A 165 9.07 15.70 12.07
C THR A 165 8.40 17.02 12.39
N ASP A 166 7.09 17.16 12.21
CA ASP A 166 6.36 18.40 12.58
C ASP A 166 6.48 18.68 14.09
N THR A 167 6.71 17.64 14.89
CA THR A 167 6.98 17.79 16.33
C THR A 167 8.32 18.46 16.61
N LEU A 168 9.31 18.33 15.72
CA LEU A 168 10.61 18.97 15.87
C LEU A 168 10.58 20.43 15.38
N GLU A 169 9.68 20.79 14.47
CA GLU A 169 9.62 22.14 13.89
C GLU A 169 8.59 23.04 14.62
N PHE A 170 7.39 22.52 14.89
CA PHE A 170 6.24 23.31 15.31
C PHE A 170 5.81 23.08 16.76
N SER A 171 6.43 22.16 17.51
CA SER A 171 6.05 21.90 18.90
C SER A 171 6.68 22.87 19.91
N SER A 172 6.27 22.77 21.17
CA SER A 172 6.89 23.51 22.28
C SER A 172 8.35 23.14 22.53
N GLN A 173 8.78 21.95 22.11
CA GLN A 173 10.17 21.47 22.17
C GLN A 173 10.82 21.54 20.78
N ARG A 174 10.58 22.63 20.05
CA ARG A 174 11.15 22.82 18.72
C ARG A 174 12.68 22.77 18.75
N ALA A 175 13.26 22.17 17.72
CA ALA A 175 14.69 22.27 17.46
C ALA A 175 15.09 23.74 17.19
N PRO A 176 16.28 24.17 17.59
CA PRO A 176 16.76 25.54 17.31
C PRO A 176 16.87 25.85 15.82
N GLU A 177 17.25 24.85 15.02
CA GLU A 177 17.45 24.96 13.59
C GLU A 177 16.85 23.73 12.89
N PHE A 178 15.88 23.93 12.01
CA PHE A 178 15.31 22.88 11.16
C PHE A 178 15.66 23.23 9.71
N PRO A 179 16.23 22.32 8.91
CA PRO A 179 16.30 20.86 9.10
C PRO A 179 17.53 20.32 9.88
N PHE A 180 18.42 21.18 10.38
CA PHE A 180 19.67 20.76 11.05
C PHE A 180 19.48 20.48 12.55
N VAL A 181 18.97 19.29 12.86
CA VAL A 181 18.61 18.87 14.23
C VAL A 181 19.70 18.01 14.86
N ASP A 182 19.92 18.17 16.17
CA ASP A 182 20.83 17.31 16.94
C ASP A 182 20.44 15.83 16.91
N ALA A 183 21.43 14.93 16.86
CA ALA A 183 21.23 13.49 16.71
C ALA A 183 20.32 12.87 17.79
N HIS A 184 20.46 13.28 19.06
CA HIS A 184 19.67 12.73 20.17
C HIS A 184 18.15 12.93 19.99
N LEU A 185 17.72 14.05 19.38
CA LEU A 185 16.30 14.28 19.09
C LEU A 185 15.77 13.35 17.99
N ILE A 186 16.64 12.97 17.05
CA ILE A 186 16.33 12.00 15.99
C ILE A 186 16.31 10.58 16.55
N GLU A 187 17.19 10.24 17.50
CA GLU A 187 17.16 8.96 18.22
C GLU A 187 15.84 8.80 18.98
N ASP A 188 15.43 9.82 19.75
CA ASP A 188 14.16 9.83 20.49
C ASP A 188 12.96 9.70 19.53
N LEU A 189 12.99 10.42 18.40
CA LEU A 189 11.95 10.35 17.38
C LEU A 189 11.85 8.94 16.78
N THR A 190 13.00 8.32 16.46
CA THR A 190 13.08 6.98 15.86
C THR A 190 12.54 5.93 16.83
N ALA A 191 12.97 5.95 18.09
CA ALA A 191 12.51 5.01 19.11
C ALA A 191 11.01 5.14 19.37
N LYS A 192 10.49 6.37 19.44
CA LYS A 192 9.05 6.62 19.59
C LYS A 192 8.24 6.05 18.42
N HIS A 193 8.71 6.24 17.19
CA HIS A 193 7.97 5.79 16.00
C HIS A 193 8.11 4.29 15.75
N GLU A 194 9.22 3.67 16.16
CA GLU A 194 9.38 2.21 16.18
C GLU A 194 8.32 1.58 17.08
N ALA A 195 8.17 2.09 18.31
CA ALA A 195 7.16 1.60 19.25
C ALA A 195 5.72 1.86 18.76
N GLN A 196 5.46 3.05 18.22
CA GLN A 196 4.14 3.41 17.70
C GLN A 196 3.76 2.56 16.47
N LEU A 197 4.70 2.30 15.56
CA LEU A 197 4.45 1.48 14.38
C LEU A 197 4.10 0.05 14.79
N GLU A 198 4.85 -0.54 15.72
CA GLU A 198 4.58 -1.89 16.25
C GLU A 198 3.19 -1.99 16.88
N GLU A 199 2.82 -1.03 17.74
CA GLU A 199 1.51 -0.98 18.38
C GLU A 199 0.37 -0.87 17.35
N GLN A 200 0.52 0.04 16.38
CA GLN A 200 -0.48 0.26 15.34
C GLN A 200 -0.60 -0.93 14.41
N HIS A 201 0.52 -1.54 14.01
CA HIS A 201 0.52 -2.73 13.17
C HIS A 201 -0.16 -3.90 13.88
N GLY A 202 0.20 -4.17 15.14
CA GLY A 202 -0.42 -5.24 15.93
C GLY A 202 -1.92 -5.05 16.09
N THR A 203 -2.36 -3.82 16.40
CA THR A 203 -3.78 -3.48 16.54
C THR A 203 -4.55 -3.67 15.23
N LEU A 204 -4.00 -3.19 14.11
CA LEU A 204 -4.65 -3.29 12.80
C LEU A 204 -4.68 -4.73 12.29
N ARG A 205 -3.60 -5.48 12.50
CA ARG A 205 -3.50 -6.90 12.13
C ARG A 205 -4.51 -7.76 12.90
N GLU A 206 -4.76 -7.45 14.18
CA GLU A 206 -5.80 -8.11 14.98
C GLU A 206 -7.21 -7.72 14.52
N ALA A 207 -7.46 -6.43 14.29
CA ALA A 207 -8.79 -5.92 13.96
C ALA A 207 -9.25 -6.26 12.52
N ALA A 208 -8.32 -6.27 11.57
CA ALA A 208 -8.61 -6.45 10.14
C ALA A 208 -7.51 -7.30 9.47
N PRO A 209 -7.51 -8.63 9.67
CA PRO A 209 -6.55 -9.51 9.02
C PRO A 209 -6.77 -9.52 7.51
N LEU A 210 -5.69 -9.27 6.76
CA LEU A 210 -5.65 -9.28 5.30
C LEU A 210 -4.78 -10.44 4.80
N THR A 211 -5.15 -11.01 3.66
CA THR A 211 -4.43 -12.11 3.01
C THR A 211 -4.44 -11.91 1.49
N GLY A 212 -3.67 -12.70 0.74
CA GLY A 212 -3.54 -12.50 -0.70
C GLY A 212 -2.66 -11.29 -1.02
N VAL A 213 -2.78 -10.77 -2.24
CA VAL A 213 -1.83 -9.79 -2.80
C VAL A 213 -1.82 -8.49 -1.98
N GLU A 214 -2.98 -7.96 -1.60
CA GLU A 214 -3.08 -6.74 -0.81
C GLU A 214 -2.62 -6.92 0.63
N GLY A 215 -2.83 -8.12 1.21
CA GLY A 215 -2.34 -8.46 2.54
C GLY A 215 -0.82 -8.59 2.58
N GLU A 216 -0.24 -9.30 1.61
CA GLU A 216 1.21 -9.41 1.43
C GLU A 216 1.84 -8.04 1.17
N ALA A 217 1.20 -7.18 0.36
CA ALA A 217 1.68 -5.82 0.12
C ALA A 217 1.66 -4.96 1.40
N TRP A 218 0.62 -5.09 2.23
CA TRP A 218 0.54 -4.40 3.52
C TRP A 218 1.64 -4.86 4.48
N GLU A 219 1.81 -6.18 4.65
CA GLU A 219 2.84 -6.72 5.53
C GLU A 219 4.25 -6.39 5.03
N ALA A 220 4.49 -6.44 3.72
CA ALA A 220 5.75 -6.02 3.12
C ALA A 220 6.01 -4.52 3.34
N TYR A 221 4.98 -3.68 3.17
CA TYR A 221 5.08 -2.24 3.45
C TYR A 221 5.49 -1.97 4.90
N VAL A 222 4.80 -2.59 5.87
CA VAL A 222 5.10 -2.42 7.29
C VAL A 222 6.49 -2.97 7.64
N ALA A 223 6.85 -4.16 7.14
CA ALA A 223 8.18 -4.73 7.33
C ALA A 223 9.30 -3.82 6.79
N LEU A 224 9.09 -3.14 5.65
CA LEU A 224 10.04 -2.17 5.11
C LEU A 224 10.15 -0.91 5.99
N GLN A 225 9.06 -0.46 6.63
CA GLN A 225 9.11 0.64 7.60
C GLN A 225 9.90 0.24 8.87
N HIS A 226 9.66 -0.96 9.42
CA HIS A 226 10.45 -1.49 10.53
C HIS A 226 11.94 -1.58 10.15
N LYS A 227 12.25 -2.13 8.97
CA LYS A 227 13.63 -2.22 8.48
C LYS A 227 14.28 -0.84 8.36
N ALA A 228 13.56 0.18 7.89
CA ALA A 228 14.08 1.53 7.77
C ALA A 228 14.40 2.15 9.14
N LEU A 229 13.52 2.01 10.13
CA LEU A 229 13.73 2.49 11.50
C LEU A 229 14.87 1.73 12.21
N ALA A 230 14.92 0.41 12.06
CA ALA A 230 15.98 -0.42 12.61
C ALA A 230 17.36 -0.05 12.02
N ARG A 231 17.42 0.24 10.73
CA ARG A 231 18.64 0.75 10.06
C ARG A 231 19.03 2.13 10.58
N GLN A 232 18.06 3.04 10.76
CA GLN A 232 18.32 4.37 11.30
C GLN A 232 18.97 4.27 12.69
N LYS A 233 18.43 3.41 13.55
CA LYS A 233 18.99 3.12 14.88
C LYS A 233 20.40 2.51 14.81
N LEU A 234 20.63 1.57 13.89
CA LEU A 234 21.97 1.00 13.70
C LEU A 234 22.98 2.08 13.29
N ILE A 235 22.63 2.99 12.39
CA ILE A 235 23.53 4.08 11.96
C ILE A 235 23.89 4.96 13.15
N MET A 236 22.93 5.28 14.02
CA MET A 236 23.18 6.05 15.25
C MET A 236 24.05 5.28 16.24
N ASP A 237 23.78 3.99 16.46
CA ASP A 237 24.61 3.13 17.34
C ASP A 237 26.07 3.05 16.84
N LEU A 238 26.26 2.88 15.52
CA LEU A 238 27.59 2.86 14.88
C LEU A 238 28.30 4.22 14.91
N HIS A 239 27.57 5.32 15.06
CA HIS A 239 28.16 6.64 15.22
C HIS A 239 28.59 6.89 16.67
N ASN A 240 27.77 6.44 17.62
CA ASN A 240 27.97 6.66 19.05
C ASN A 240 29.01 5.71 19.67
N ASP A 241 29.20 4.51 19.08
CA ASP A 241 30.15 3.50 19.53
C ASP A 241 31.23 3.20 18.46
N PRO A 242 32.43 3.82 18.57
CA PRO A 242 33.54 3.59 17.65
C PRO A 242 34.08 2.14 17.67
N GLU A 243 34.01 1.44 18.81
CA GLU A 243 34.48 0.05 18.91
C GLU A 243 33.54 -0.88 18.13
N MET A 244 32.23 -0.67 18.28
CA MET A 244 31.24 -1.37 17.47
C MET A 244 31.43 -1.07 15.99
N ARG A 245 31.72 0.18 15.63
CA ARG A 245 31.98 0.58 14.24
C ARG A 245 33.16 -0.13 13.62
N GLU A 246 34.31 -0.14 14.31
CA GLU A 246 35.51 -0.82 13.82
C GLU A 246 35.24 -2.32 13.60
N LYS A 247 34.57 -2.97 14.56
CA LYS A 247 34.18 -4.38 14.43
C LYS A 247 33.23 -4.60 13.24
N TYR A 248 32.25 -3.72 13.06
CA TYR A 248 31.28 -3.80 11.97
C TYR A 248 31.91 -3.65 10.58
N ASP A 249 32.95 -2.84 10.46
CA ASP A 249 33.65 -2.62 9.19
C ASP A 249 34.57 -3.79 8.81
N ILE A 250 35.18 -4.47 9.81
CA ILE A 250 36.14 -5.56 9.60
C ILE A 250 35.46 -6.94 9.48
N ASP A 251 34.44 -7.23 10.29
CA ASP A 251 33.86 -8.57 10.44
C ASP A 251 32.49 -8.70 9.74
N GLU A 252 32.48 -9.42 8.61
CA GLU A 252 31.27 -9.66 7.81
C GLU A 252 30.25 -10.54 8.55
N GLU A 253 30.69 -11.51 9.35
CA GLU A 253 29.79 -12.37 10.11
C GLU A 253 29.08 -11.57 11.20
N PHE A 254 29.82 -10.68 11.89
CA PHE A 254 29.24 -9.75 12.85
C PHE A 254 28.22 -8.82 12.21
N ARG A 255 28.51 -8.28 11.02
CA ARG A 255 27.60 -7.42 10.25
C ARG A 255 26.29 -8.14 9.93
N MET A 256 26.37 -9.36 9.40
CA MET A 256 25.20 -10.16 9.04
C MET A 256 24.38 -10.53 10.29
N ALA A 257 25.03 -10.89 11.39
CA ALA A 257 24.36 -11.19 12.66
C ALA A 257 23.63 -9.96 13.25
N GLU A 258 24.23 -8.77 13.16
CA GLU A 258 23.57 -7.52 13.57
C GLU A 258 22.36 -7.20 12.71
N TRP A 259 22.42 -7.46 11.40
CA TRP A 259 21.28 -7.27 10.51
C TRP A 259 20.13 -8.21 10.84
N GLU A 260 20.41 -9.49 11.06
CA GLU A 260 19.41 -10.48 11.45
C GLU A 260 18.78 -10.14 12.81
N ARG A 261 19.61 -9.84 13.82
CA ARG A 261 19.16 -9.46 15.17
C ARG A 261 18.20 -8.26 15.15
N ARG A 262 18.40 -7.32 14.23
CA ARG A 262 17.60 -6.09 14.09
C ARG A 262 16.46 -6.23 13.07
N GLY A 263 16.23 -7.42 12.50
CA GLY A 263 15.14 -7.65 11.54
C GLY A 263 15.37 -7.02 10.16
N MET A 264 16.62 -6.77 9.77
CA MET A 264 16.98 -6.14 8.49
C MET A 264 17.22 -7.15 7.36
N GLY A 265 16.42 -8.22 7.33
CA GLY A 265 16.49 -9.27 6.31
C GLY A 265 16.23 -8.75 4.88
N VAL A 266 16.63 -9.53 3.89
CA VAL A 266 16.36 -9.22 2.47
C VAL A 266 14.88 -9.46 2.18
N LEU A 267 14.26 -8.56 1.39
CA LEU A 267 12.92 -8.80 0.87
C LEU A 267 13.03 -9.72 -0.34
N GLU A 268 12.55 -10.95 -0.20
CA GLU A 268 12.51 -11.91 -1.30
C GLU A 268 11.27 -11.66 -2.15
N VAL A 269 11.49 -11.40 -3.44
CA VAL A 269 10.42 -11.29 -4.44
C VAL A 269 10.54 -12.51 -5.33
N GLU A 270 9.51 -13.34 -5.33
CA GLU A 270 9.47 -14.54 -6.17
C GLU A 270 9.68 -14.16 -7.64
N ALA A 271 10.54 -14.93 -8.33
CA ALA A 271 10.77 -14.72 -9.75
C ALA A 271 9.44 -14.91 -10.51
N PRO A 272 9.21 -14.15 -11.59
CA PRO A 272 8.00 -14.31 -12.40
C PRO A 272 7.88 -15.77 -12.84
N LEU A 273 6.78 -16.42 -12.45
CA LEU A 273 6.56 -17.85 -12.63
C LEU A 273 6.82 -18.27 -14.09
N ALA A 274 7.61 -19.32 -14.27
CA ALA A 274 7.79 -19.96 -15.57
C ALA A 274 6.42 -20.44 -16.07
N ARG A 275 6.09 -20.06 -17.31
CA ARG A 275 4.76 -20.21 -17.91
C ARG A 275 4.50 -21.68 -18.27
N ASP A 276 3.24 -22.10 -18.13
CA ASP A 276 2.76 -23.48 -18.28
C ASP A 276 3.25 -24.43 -17.18
N LEU A 277 3.05 -24.05 -15.91
CA LEU A 277 3.08 -25.04 -14.84
C LEU A 277 2.02 -26.10 -15.13
N GLU A 278 2.47 -27.31 -15.45
CA GLU A 278 1.60 -28.48 -15.48
C GLU A 278 1.01 -28.64 -14.07
N LEU A 279 -0.24 -28.22 -13.93
CA LEU A 279 -0.91 -28.26 -12.64
C LEU A 279 -1.21 -29.71 -12.29
N HIS A 280 -0.82 -30.13 -11.09
CA HIS A 280 -1.26 -31.40 -10.55
C HIS A 280 -2.78 -31.40 -10.42
N TYR A 281 -3.46 -32.54 -10.60
CA TYR A 281 -4.93 -32.62 -10.54
C TYR A 281 -5.52 -32.15 -9.20
N ALA A 282 -4.72 -32.16 -8.13
CA ALA A 282 -5.08 -31.69 -6.79
C ALA A 282 -4.97 -30.16 -6.62
N GLN A 283 -4.47 -29.42 -7.60
CA GLN A 283 -4.36 -27.95 -7.57
C GLN A 283 -5.63 -27.25 -8.08
N ALA A 284 -6.76 -27.97 -8.14
CA ALA A 284 -8.05 -27.37 -8.42
C ALA A 284 -8.41 -26.35 -7.33
N PRO A 285 -8.99 -25.18 -7.68
CA PRO A 285 -9.46 -24.22 -6.68
C PRO A 285 -10.51 -24.81 -5.74
N ALA A 286 -10.64 -24.24 -4.54
CA ALA A 286 -11.56 -24.71 -3.49
C ALA A 286 -13.07 -24.44 -3.76
N TYR A 287 -13.43 -24.03 -4.98
CA TYR A 287 -14.81 -23.74 -5.39
C TYR A 287 -15.23 -24.62 -6.57
N GLU A 288 -16.54 -24.77 -6.78
CA GLU A 288 -17.05 -25.53 -7.93
C GLU A 288 -16.60 -24.93 -9.27
N ALA A 289 -16.14 -25.77 -10.18
CA ALA A 289 -15.63 -25.31 -11.48
C ALA A 289 -16.66 -24.43 -12.21
N PHE A 290 -16.17 -23.41 -12.93
CA PHE A 290 -17.04 -22.54 -13.71
C PHE A 290 -17.83 -23.35 -14.75
N ARG A 291 -19.06 -22.92 -14.99
CA ARG A 291 -19.94 -23.54 -15.99
C ARG A 291 -19.32 -23.42 -17.39
N SER A 292 -19.35 -24.52 -18.15
CA SER A 292 -18.83 -24.57 -19.52
C SER A 292 -19.82 -24.00 -20.57
N HIS A 293 -21.14 -24.23 -20.39
CA HIS A 293 -22.20 -23.82 -21.33
C HIS A 293 -23.37 -23.15 -20.61
#